data_AF-A0A1J9Q5L4-F1
#
_entry.id   AF-A0A1J9Q5L4-F1
#
_cell.length_a   1.000
_cell.length_b   1.000
_cell.length_c   1.000
_cell.angle_alpha   90.00
_cell.angle_beta   90.00
_cell.angle_gamma   90.00
#
_symmetry.space_group_name_H-M   'P 1'
#
loop_
_entity.id
_entity.type
_entity.pdbx_description
1 polymer ?
#
loop_
_entity_poly.entity_id
_entity_poly.type
_entity_poly.pdbx_seq_one_letter_code
_entity_poly.pdbx_strand_id
1 'polypeptide(L)'
;MSISPEKEPLFFRPYNAPIQPPEMDTLTDYYPEFDESPFRNAEYLGWYLNQYFQNCTLPEKDLNPPGSFYVDFGSFKFGKLMDVSKEPRWQVQAAWNIAHATVPHMKVLMYSGIIGNEDELFRGELLEIIDVMCRRLNTKSLRPHIIAPVLLFSVVGIHHIRVVEAYSNGKELVVRATGLYNLKHRNHKLLIQLSKWWLSHASDKSTQEY
;
A
#
# COMPACT_ATOMS: atom_id res chain seq x y z
N MET A 1 14.90 16.15 -6.47
CA MET A 1 15.18 14.76 -6.05
C MET A 1 14.27 13.80 -6.80
N SER A 2 14.78 13.24 -7.88
CA SER A 2 14.30 12.00 -8.50
C SER A 2 14.91 10.83 -7.71
N ILE A 3 14.12 9.81 -7.46
CA ILE A 3 14.53 8.61 -6.73
C ILE A 3 15.43 7.77 -7.64
N SER A 4 16.47 7.12 -7.09
CA SER A 4 17.32 6.25 -7.90
C SER A 4 16.51 5.07 -8.47
N PRO A 5 16.81 4.60 -9.69
CA PRO A 5 16.09 3.50 -10.35
C PRO A 5 16.07 2.18 -9.56
N GLU A 6 16.89 2.03 -8.53
CA GLU A 6 16.94 0.84 -7.67
C GLU A 6 15.76 0.69 -6.70
N LYS A 7 14.91 1.73 -6.56
CA LYS A 7 13.79 1.76 -5.61
C LYS A 7 12.40 1.71 -6.25
N GLU A 8 12.30 1.59 -7.57
CA GLU A 8 11.00 1.38 -8.20
C GLU A 8 10.48 -0.05 -7.93
N PRO A 9 9.15 -0.23 -7.79
CA PRO A 9 8.56 -1.56 -7.69
C PRO A 9 8.83 -2.37 -8.96
N LEU A 10 9.17 -3.64 -8.81
CA LEU A 10 9.42 -4.57 -9.90
C LEU A 10 8.14 -5.10 -10.53
N PHE A 11 7.14 -5.43 -9.71
CA PHE A 11 5.89 -6.05 -10.12
C PHE A 11 4.77 -5.02 -10.35
N PHE A 12 5.00 -3.77 -9.98
CA PHE A 12 4.02 -2.70 -10.11
C PHE A 12 4.55 -1.57 -10.98
N ARG A 13 3.89 -1.30 -12.10
CA ARG A 13 4.24 -0.17 -12.97
C ARG A 13 3.52 1.09 -12.47
N PRO A 14 4.24 2.11 -11.94
CA PRO A 14 3.61 3.31 -11.42
C PRO A 14 2.67 3.95 -12.43
N TYR A 15 1.58 4.56 -11.94
CA TYR A 15 0.70 5.35 -12.78
C TYR A 15 1.50 6.51 -13.41
N ASN A 16 1.43 6.59 -14.74
CA ASN A 16 2.33 7.44 -15.53
C ASN A 16 1.75 8.84 -15.77
N ALA A 17 0.43 8.99 -15.81
CA ALA A 17 -0.20 10.27 -16.08
C ALA A 17 0.00 11.26 -14.91
N PRO A 18 -0.13 12.58 -15.17
CA PRO A 18 -0.16 13.59 -14.11
C PRO A 18 -1.26 13.28 -13.09
N ILE A 19 -1.00 13.53 -11.81
CA ILE A 19 -2.02 13.46 -10.76
C ILE A 19 -2.09 14.85 -10.14
N GLN A 20 -3.29 15.40 -10.05
CA GLN A 20 -3.53 16.61 -9.27
C GLN A 20 -4.02 16.22 -7.87
N PRO A 21 -3.64 16.98 -6.83
CA PRO A 21 -4.21 16.80 -5.50
C PRO A 21 -5.75 16.86 -5.53
N PRO A 22 -6.44 16.21 -4.59
CA PRO A 22 -7.89 16.32 -4.44
C PRO A 22 -8.35 17.79 -4.32
N GLU A 23 -9.47 18.14 -4.96
CA GLU A 23 -10.06 19.50 -4.88
C GLU A 23 -10.51 19.85 -3.46
N MET A 24 -11.23 18.92 -2.81
CA MET A 24 -11.43 18.92 -1.37
C MET A 24 -10.31 18.12 -0.73
N ASP A 25 -9.31 18.82 -0.26
CA ASP A 25 -8.30 18.22 0.59
C ASP A 25 -8.78 18.24 2.03
N THR A 26 -9.32 17.11 2.47
CA THR A 26 -9.74 16.86 3.87
C THR A 26 -8.61 17.06 4.89
N LEU A 27 -7.35 17.21 4.44
CA LEU A 27 -6.22 17.57 5.30
C LEU A 27 -6.33 19.00 5.88
N THR A 28 -6.98 19.93 5.17
CA THR A 28 -7.08 21.33 5.65
C THR A 28 -7.88 21.43 6.95
N ASP A 29 -8.81 20.49 7.16
CA ASP A 29 -9.60 20.34 8.39
C ASP A 29 -9.04 19.26 9.34
N TYR A 30 -7.94 18.59 8.96
CA TYR A 30 -7.47 17.40 9.65
C TYR A 30 -5.94 17.27 9.67
N TYR A 31 -5.30 18.25 10.29
CA TYR A 31 -4.14 17.94 11.13
C TYR A 31 -4.71 17.59 12.50
N PRO A 32 -4.77 16.30 12.91
CA PRO A 32 -5.12 16.03 14.28
C PRO A 32 -4.10 16.77 15.16
N GLU A 33 -4.57 17.49 16.17
CA GLU A 33 -3.71 17.81 17.30
C GLU A 33 -3.20 16.47 17.83
N PHE A 34 -1.95 16.15 17.47
CA PHE A 34 -1.42 14.81 17.60
C PHE A 34 -1.42 14.41 19.07
N ASP A 35 -2.00 13.25 19.38
CA ASP A 35 -2.02 12.72 20.73
C ASP A 35 -0.69 12.00 21.04
N GLU A 36 -0.47 11.67 22.31
CA GLU A 36 0.69 10.87 22.72
C GLU A 36 0.58 9.38 22.30
N SER A 37 -0.42 8.98 21.50
CA SER A 37 -0.64 7.59 21.07
C SER A 37 -0.13 7.37 19.65
N PRO A 38 1.02 6.68 19.46
CA PRO A 38 1.54 6.38 18.12
C PRO A 38 0.52 5.63 17.25
N PHE A 39 -0.28 4.74 17.84
CA PHE A 39 -1.28 3.97 17.09
C PHE A 39 -2.39 4.84 16.50
N ARG A 40 -2.95 5.79 17.26
CA ARG A 40 -4.00 6.69 16.77
C ARG A 40 -3.47 7.65 15.72
N ASN A 41 -2.25 8.16 15.90
CA ASN A 41 -1.59 8.98 14.89
C ASN A 41 -1.40 8.21 13.57
N ALA A 42 -0.93 6.96 13.64
CA ALA A 42 -0.79 6.10 12.48
C ALA A 42 -2.14 5.79 11.81
N GLU A 43 -3.18 5.50 12.59
CA GLU A 43 -4.56 5.26 12.12
C GLU A 43 -5.08 6.47 11.33
N TYR A 44 -4.93 7.66 11.89
CA TYR A 44 -5.37 8.91 11.28
C TYR A 44 -4.60 9.23 9.99
N LEU A 45 -3.29 9.03 9.98
CA LEU A 45 -2.50 9.17 8.74
C LEU A 45 -2.89 8.11 7.70
N GLY A 46 -3.15 6.87 8.12
CA GLY A 46 -3.66 5.81 7.24
C GLY A 46 -5.02 6.16 6.63
N TRP A 47 -5.95 6.69 7.43
CA TRP A 47 -7.24 7.15 6.94
C TRP A 47 -7.08 8.29 5.94
N TYR A 48 -6.24 9.29 6.25
CA TYR A 48 -5.95 10.40 5.34
C TYR A 48 -5.40 9.90 4.00
N LEU A 49 -4.39 9.03 4.01
CA LEU A 49 -3.79 8.51 2.79
C LEU A 49 -4.80 7.75 1.94
N ASN A 50 -5.65 6.93 2.56
CA ASN A 50 -6.73 6.25 1.85
C ASN A 50 -7.68 7.24 1.17
N GLN A 51 -8.08 8.31 1.88
CA GLN A 51 -8.91 9.38 1.29
C GLN A 51 -8.19 10.11 0.16
N TYR A 52 -6.92 10.43 0.34
CA TYR A 52 -6.11 11.09 -0.69
C TYR A 52 -6.03 10.23 -1.95
N PHE A 53 -5.75 8.93 -1.82
CA PHE A 53 -5.66 8.01 -2.96
C PHE A 53 -6.98 7.84 -3.70
N GLN A 54 -8.11 7.83 -3.00
CA GLN A 54 -9.45 7.72 -3.60
C GLN A 54 -9.86 8.98 -4.36
N ASN A 55 -9.46 10.15 -3.86
CA ASN A 55 -9.99 11.44 -4.32
C ASN A 55 -8.99 12.24 -5.16
N CYS A 56 -7.83 11.67 -5.52
CA CYS A 56 -6.90 12.30 -6.46
C CYS A 56 -7.58 12.59 -7.81
N THR A 57 -7.33 13.77 -8.36
CA THR A 57 -7.85 14.15 -9.67
C THR A 57 -6.94 13.59 -10.75
N LEU A 58 -7.50 12.69 -11.56
CA LEU A 58 -6.82 12.05 -12.68
C LEU A 58 -7.24 12.74 -13.99
N PRO A 59 -6.32 12.94 -14.95
CA PRO A 59 -6.64 13.43 -16.28
C PRO A 59 -7.54 12.41 -16.98
N GLU A 60 -8.40 12.88 -17.90
CA GLU A 60 -9.32 12.10 -18.75
C GLU A 60 -9.29 10.59 -18.44
N LYS A 61 -10.10 10.16 -17.47
CA LYS A 61 -10.03 8.82 -16.88
C LYS A 61 -10.19 7.70 -17.91
N ASP A 62 -10.86 7.99 -19.02
CA ASP A 62 -11.03 7.07 -20.15
C ASP A 62 -9.71 6.83 -20.91
N LEU A 63 -8.85 7.85 -21.01
CA LEU A 63 -7.53 7.74 -21.64
C LEU A 63 -6.48 7.19 -20.68
N ASN A 64 -6.61 7.48 -19.38
CA ASN A 64 -5.63 7.10 -18.36
C ASN A 64 -6.31 6.43 -17.16
N PRO A 65 -6.93 5.26 -17.33
CA PRO A 65 -7.64 4.59 -16.25
C PRO A 65 -6.66 4.19 -15.13
N PRO A 66 -7.05 4.30 -13.85
CA PRO A 66 -6.20 3.84 -12.75
C PRO A 66 -5.98 2.33 -12.83
N GLY A 67 -4.78 1.88 -12.48
CA GLY A 67 -4.42 0.47 -12.51
C GLY A 67 -4.98 -0.34 -11.35
N SER A 68 -5.55 0.31 -10.33
CA SER A 68 -6.15 -0.30 -9.16
C SER A 68 -7.48 0.34 -8.82
N PHE A 69 -8.32 -0.41 -8.11
CA PHE A 69 -9.59 0.08 -7.62
C PHE A 69 -9.86 -0.46 -6.22
N TYR A 70 -10.68 0.29 -5.48
CA TYR A 70 -11.13 -0.13 -4.17
C TYR A 70 -11.99 -1.38 -4.30
N VAL A 71 -11.73 -2.34 -3.42
CA VAL A 71 -12.58 -3.52 -3.23
C VAL A 71 -12.81 -3.66 -1.73
N ASP A 72 -14.06 -3.91 -1.36
CA ASP A 72 -14.43 -4.12 0.04
C ASP A 72 -13.67 -5.31 0.63
N PHE A 73 -13.15 -5.15 1.85
CA PHE A 73 -12.36 -6.17 2.56
C PHE A 73 -13.04 -7.54 2.66
N GLY A 74 -14.36 -7.55 2.87
CA GLY A 74 -15.15 -8.77 2.96
C GLY A 74 -15.07 -9.61 1.68
N SER A 75 -14.81 -8.97 0.54
CA SER A 75 -14.68 -9.63 -0.77
C SER A 75 -13.44 -10.53 -0.86
N PHE A 76 -12.38 -10.20 -0.13
CA PHE A 76 -11.11 -10.92 -0.21
C PHE A 76 -11.00 -12.10 0.76
N LYS A 77 -11.92 -12.20 1.73
CA LYS A 77 -11.92 -13.24 2.78
C LYS A 77 -10.60 -13.28 3.56
N PHE A 78 -10.00 -12.12 3.80
CA PHE A 78 -8.70 -11.97 4.45
C PHE A 78 -8.68 -12.24 5.98
N GLY A 79 -9.73 -12.85 6.55
CA GLY A 79 -9.80 -13.05 8.00
C GLY A 79 -9.61 -11.74 8.77
N LYS A 80 -8.96 -11.79 9.94
CA LYS A 80 -8.62 -10.60 10.73
C LYS A 80 -7.21 -10.13 10.36
N LEU A 81 -7.09 -9.23 9.38
CA LEU A 81 -5.82 -8.55 9.05
C LEU A 81 -5.47 -7.46 10.07
N MET A 82 -5.36 -7.86 11.34
CA MET A 82 -5.10 -6.96 12.46
C MET A 82 -4.62 -7.75 13.68
N ASP A 83 -3.80 -7.10 14.51
CA ASP A 83 -3.60 -7.48 15.90
C ASP A 83 -3.72 -6.21 16.75
N VAL A 84 -4.86 -6.08 17.43
CA VAL A 84 -5.12 -4.98 18.37
C VAL A 84 -5.16 -5.46 19.81
N SER A 85 -4.86 -6.74 20.04
CA SER A 85 -5.00 -7.40 21.33
C SER A 85 -3.82 -7.15 22.27
N LYS A 86 -2.65 -6.88 21.70
CA LYS A 86 -1.40 -6.61 22.41
C LYS A 86 -0.63 -5.51 21.71
N GLU A 87 0.15 -4.76 22.48
CA GLU A 87 1.11 -3.84 21.91
C GLU A 87 2.33 -4.61 21.34
N PRO A 88 2.88 -4.19 20.20
CA PRO A 88 2.39 -3.08 19.39
C PRO A 88 1.20 -3.46 18.51
N ARG A 89 0.15 -2.63 18.55
CA ARG A 89 -1.06 -2.82 17.75
C ARG A 89 -0.81 -2.48 16.27
N TRP A 90 -1.47 -3.22 15.37
CA TRP A 90 -1.49 -2.94 13.94
C TRP A 90 -2.79 -3.39 13.28
N GLN A 91 -3.17 -2.73 12.19
CA GLN A 91 -4.37 -3.04 11.43
C GLN A 91 -4.25 -2.61 9.97
N VAL A 92 -4.91 -3.35 9.07
CA VAL A 92 -5.04 -2.98 7.67
C VAL A 92 -6.22 -2.01 7.48
N GLN A 93 -5.96 -0.89 6.82
CA GLN A 93 -6.90 0.20 6.51
C GLN A 93 -7.58 0.04 5.14
N ALA A 94 -6.81 -0.33 4.11
CA ALA A 94 -7.33 -0.53 2.76
C ALA A 94 -6.58 -1.65 2.02
N ALA A 95 -7.29 -2.42 1.19
CA ALA A 95 -6.69 -3.40 0.29
C ALA A 95 -7.32 -3.28 -1.11
N TRP A 96 -6.50 -3.06 -2.13
CA TRP A 96 -6.94 -2.81 -3.51
C TRP A 96 -6.29 -3.82 -4.44
N ASN A 97 -7.04 -4.40 -5.35
CA ASN A 97 -6.50 -5.24 -6.42
C ASN A 97 -6.28 -4.42 -7.70
N ILE A 98 -5.64 -5.04 -8.68
CA ILE A 98 -5.51 -4.46 -10.02
C ILE A 98 -6.85 -4.50 -10.77
N ALA A 99 -7.13 -3.46 -11.54
CA ALA A 99 -8.26 -3.36 -12.46
C ALA A 99 -8.41 -4.64 -13.29
N HIS A 100 -9.65 -5.13 -13.41
CA HIS A 100 -10.00 -6.38 -14.11
C HIS A 100 -9.54 -7.69 -13.43
N ALA A 101 -8.89 -7.65 -12.27
CA ALA A 101 -8.69 -8.76 -11.32
C ALA A 101 -8.18 -10.11 -11.87
N THR A 102 -7.62 -10.14 -13.07
CA THR A 102 -7.04 -11.34 -13.70
C THR A 102 -5.63 -11.65 -13.21
N VAL A 103 -5.03 -10.75 -12.43
CA VAL A 103 -3.69 -10.90 -11.87
C VAL A 103 -3.72 -10.86 -10.34
N PRO A 104 -2.77 -11.52 -9.66
CA PRO A 104 -2.82 -11.71 -8.22
C PRO A 104 -2.34 -10.51 -7.40
N HIS A 105 -1.78 -9.49 -8.06
CA HIS A 105 -1.27 -8.25 -7.48
C HIS A 105 -2.27 -7.62 -6.50
N MET A 106 -1.75 -7.23 -5.33
CA MET A 106 -2.48 -6.53 -4.29
C MET A 106 -1.71 -5.33 -3.79
N LYS A 107 -2.45 -4.30 -3.41
CA LYS A 107 -1.96 -3.13 -2.71
C LYS A 107 -2.63 -3.07 -1.36
N VAL A 108 -1.86 -2.81 -0.33
CA VAL A 108 -2.36 -2.84 1.04
C VAL A 108 -1.88 -1.57 1.72
N LEU A 109 -2.76 -0.92 2.47
CA LEU A 109 -2.43 0.17 3.38
C LEU A 109 -2.69 -0.31 4.79
N MET A 110 -1.66 -0.30 5.61
CA MET A 110 -1.76 -0.65 7.02
C MET A 110 -1.22 0.48 7.89
N TYR A 111 -1.60 0.45 9.16
CA TYR A 111 -1.06 1.33 10.18
C TYR A 111 -0.70 0.54 11.44
N SER A 112 0.26 1.09 12.19
CA SER A 112 0.85 0.46 13.36
C SER A 112 1.34 1.49 14.36
N GLY A 113 1.17 1.18 15.65
CA GLY A 113 1.71 1.99 16.75
C GLY A 113 3.21 1.84 16.97
N ILE A 114 3.90 1.06 16.13
CA ILE A 114 5.35 0.86 16.22
C ILE A 114 6.08 2.13 15.80
N ILE A 115 7.02 2.59 16.62
CA ILE A 115 7.98 3.61 16.21
C ILE A 115 8.88 2.95 15.15
N GLY A 116 8.74 3.38 13.90
CA GLY A 116 9.44 2.79 12.77
C GLY A 116 10.96 2.85 12.91
N ASN A 117 11.63 1.78 12.48
CA ASN A 117 13.07 1.72 12.24
C ASN A 117 13.28 1.59 10.72
N GLU A 118 14.23 2.35 10.16
CA GLU A 118 14.53 2.29 8.72
C GLU A 118 15.08 0.93 8.30
N ASP A 119 15.82 0.26 9.20
CA ASP A 119 16.55 -0.97 8.90
C ASP A 119 15.75 -2.25 9.17
N GLU A 120 14.58 -2.15 9.82
CA GLU A 120 13.85 -3.32 10.29
C GLU A 120 12.37 -3.29 9.87
N LEU A 121 11.93 -4.42 9.30
CA LEU A 121 10.51 -4.72 9.12
C LEU A 121 9.94 -5.29 10.42
N PHE A 122 8.73 -4.87 10.79
CA PHE A 122 8.07 -5.45 11.94
C PHE A 122 7.19 -6.63 11.54
N ARG A 123 6.95 -7.51 12.51
CA ARG A 123 6.23 -8.78 12.31
C ARG A 123 4.87 -8.61 11.63
N GLY A 124 4.12 -7.55 11.96
CA GLY A 124 2.81 -7.27 11.38
C GLY A 124 2.85 -7.04 9.86
N GLU A 125 3.86 -6.34 9.34
CA GLU A 125 4.02 -6.15 7.89
C GLU A 125 4.22 -7.49 7.17
N LEU A 126 5.10 -8.33 7.70
CA LEU A 126 5.39 -9.63 7.12
C LEU A 126 4.19 -10.58 7.21
N LEU A 127 3.49 -10.59 8.34
CA LEU A 127 2.30 -11.40 8.51
C LEU A 127 1.21 -11.02 7.53
N GLU A 128 0.95 -9.71 7.38
CA GLU A 128 -0.01 -9.21 6.40
C GLU A 128 0.35 -9.73 5.01
N ILE A 129 1.59 -9.44 4.58
CA ILE A 129 2.08 -9.75 3.24
C ILE A 129 1.85 -11.22 2.92
N ILE A 130 2.27 -12.11 3.83
CA ILE A 130 2.12 -13.56 3.66
C ILE A 130 0.65 -13.95 3.60
N ASP A 131 -0.20 -13.37 4.45
CA ASP A 131 -1.61 -13.73 4.55
C ASP A 131 -2.41 -13.27 3.31
N VAL A 132 -2.06 -12.11 2.74
CA VAL A 132 -2.58 -11.68 1.44
C VAL A 132 -2.09 -12.58 0.32
N MET A 133 -0.79 -12.86 0.25
CA MET A 133 -0.23 -13.75 -0.77
C MET A 133 -0.92 -15.11 -0.80
N CYS A 134 -1.01 -15.77 0.35
CA CYS A 134 -1.65 -17.07 0.51
C CYS A 134 -3.09 -17.04 -0.04
N ARG A 135 -3.87 -16.01 0.25
CA ARG A 135 -5.27 -15.96 -0.17
C ARG A 135 -5.45 -15.59 -1.63
N ARG A 136 -4.59 -14.73 -2.18
CA ARG A 136 -4.60 -14.44 -3.62
C ARG A 136 -4.27 -15.68 -4.42
N LEU A 137 -3.24 -16.44 -4.02
CA LEU A 137 -2.88 -17.70 -4.68
C LEU A 137 -3.95 -18.79 -4.53
N ASN A 138 -4.71 -18.79 -3.42
CA ASN A 138 -5.83 -19.70 -3.23
C ASN A 138 -7.15 -19.28 -3.92
N THR A 139 -7.17 -18.13 -4.60
CA THR A 139 -8.37 -17.67 -5.32
C THR A 139 -8.54 -18.41 -6.64
N LYS A 140 -9.71 -19.01 -6.89
CA LYS A 140 -9.97 -19.88 -8.05
C LYS A 140 -9.62 -19.24 -9.40
N SER A 141 -9.95 -17.96 -9.59
CA SER A 141 -9.66 -17.23 -10.84
C SER A 141 -8.18 -16.94 -11.05
N LEU A 142 -7.34 -17.14 -10.02
CA LEU A 142 -5.91 -16.84 -10.02
C LEU A 142 -5.01 -18.09 -9.98
N ARG A 143 -5.59 -19.29 -10.14
CA ARG A 143 -4.86 -20.57 -10.16
C ARG A 143 -3.69 -20.65 -11.15
N PRO A 144 -3.71 -19.97 -12.32
CA PRO A 144 -2.54 -19.97 -13.21
C PRO A 144 -1.31 -19.27 -12.62
N HIS A 145 -1.46 -18.52 -11.52
CA HIS A 145 -0.38 -17.74 -10.94
C HIS A 145 0.26 -18.44 -9.74
N ILE A 146 1.59 -18.35 -9.67
CA ILE A 146 2.41 -18.85 -8.56
C ILE A 146 3.07 -17.74 -7.75
N ILE A 147 3.06 -16.51 -8.26
CA ILE A 147 3.56 -15.32 -7.56
C ILE A 147 2.38 -14.40 -7.30
N ALA A 148 2.20 -13.96 -6.06
CA ALA A 148 1.22 -12.93 -5.70
C ALA A 148 1.95 -11.68 -5.17
N PRO A 149 2.30 -10.71 -6.03
CA PRO A 149 3.01 -9.53 -5.56
C PRO A 149 2.13 -8.67 -4.66
N VAL A 150 2.72 -8.17 -3.57
CA VAL A 150 2.07 -7.26 -2.63
C VAL A 150 2.87 -5.96 -2.56
N LEU A 151 2.17 -4.83 -2.72
CA LEU A 151 2.71 -3.50 -2.46
C LEU A 151 2.05 -2.94 -1.21
N LEU A 152 2.75 -3.05 -0.08
CA LEU A 152 2.29 -2.62 1.23
C LEU A 152 2.75 -1.20 1.52
N PHE A 153 1.82 -0.34 1.88
CA PHE A 153 2.02 1.00 2.40
C PHE A 153 1.87 0.88 3.92
N SER A 154 3.00 0.97 4.62
CA SER A 154 3.07 0.75 6.05
C SER A 154 3.23 2.08 6.77
N VAL A 155 2.16 2.54 7.41
CA VAL A 155 2.17 3.73 8.26
C VAL A 155 2.62 3.31 9.66
N VAL A 156 3.70 3.90 10.14
CA VAL A 156 4.34 3.53 11.40
C VAL A 156 4.58 4.75 12.28
N GLY A 157 4.33 4.57 13.56
CA GLY A 157 4.61 5.55 14.59
C GLY A 157 3.77 6.79 14.38
N ILE A 158 4.36 7.97 14.59
CA ILE A 158 3.56 9.19 14.64
C ILE A 158 3.28 9.74 13.22
N HIS A 159 4.26 9.74 12.32
CA HIS A 159 4.12 10.40 11.01
C HIS A 159 4.88 9.74 9.86
N HIS A 160 5.27 8.48 10.01
CA HIS A 160 6.14 7.85 9.01
C HIS A 160 5.38 6.86 8.16
N ILE A 161 5.78 6.79 6.90
CA ILE A 161 5.33 5.77 5.97
C ILE A 161 6.52 5.19 5.22
N ARG A 162 6.51 3.87 5.00
CA ARG A 162 7.33 3.23 3.97
C ARG A 162 6.47 2.43 3.03
N VAL A 163 7.02 2.16 1.86
CA VAL A 163 6.43 1.27 0.88
C VAL A 163 7.28 0.01 0.78
N VAL A 164 6.63 -1.14 0.91
CA VAL A 164 7.24 -2.46 0.92
C VAL A 164 6.66 -3.25 -0.24
N GLU A 165 7.50 -3.58 -1.21
CA GLU A 165 7.17 -4.56 -2.24
C GLU A 165 7.64 -5.94 -1.77
N ALA A 166 6.75 -6.93 -1.84
CA ALA A 166 7.09 -8.30 -1.51
C ALA A 166 6.50 -9.29 -2.52
N TYR A 167 7.21 -10.40 -2.73
CA TYR A 167 6.78 -11.53 -3.54
C TYR A 167 7.56 -12.79 -3.15
N SER A 168 6.96 -13.97 -3.36
CA SER A 168 7.68 -15.23 -3.27
C SER A 168 8.32 -15.57 -4.61
N ASN A 169 9.59 -15.96 -4.61
CA ASN A 169 10.28 -16.49 -5.81
C ASN A 169 10.22 -18.03 -5.89
N GLY A 170 9.41 -18.67 -5.04
CA GLY A 170 9.30 -20.12 -4.91
C GLY A 170 10.31 -20.75 -3.94
N LYS A 171 11.34 -20.01 -3.49
CA LYS A 171 12.33 -20.46 -2.50
C LYS A 171 12.26 -19.64 -1.22
N GLU A 172 12.14 -18.32 -1.37
CA GLU A 172 12.12 -17.37 -0.26
C GLU A 172 11.10 -16.27 -0.52
N LEU A 173 10.73 -15.58 0.56
CA LEU A 173 10.00 -14.32 0.50
C LEU A 173 10.99 -13.19 0.24
N VAL A 174 10.94 -12.61 -0.95
CA VAL A 174 11.71 -11.42 -1.30
C VAL A 174 10.97 -10.20 -0.81
N VAL A 175 11.63 -9.35 -0.04
CA VAL A 175 11.06 -8.10 0.48
C VAL A 175 11.99 -6.92 0.18
N ARG A 176 11.44 -5.88 -0.44
CA ARG A 176 12.13 -4.64 -0.78
C ARG A 176 11.37 -3.48 -0.19
N ALA A 177 12.00 -2.69 0.66
CA ALA A 177 11.37 -1.54 1.31
C ALA A 177 12.04 -0.22 0.90
N THR A 178 11.25 0.84 0.85
CA THR A 178 11.79 2.20 0.90
C THR A 178 12.28 2.53 2.31
N GLY A 179 13.05 3.62 2.45
CA GLY A 179 13.24 4.25 3.75
C GLY A 179 11.92 4.82 4.30
N LEU A 180 11.97 5.35 5.52
CA LEU A 180 10.83 6.00 6.16
C LEU A 180 10.67 7.43 5.64
N TYR A 181 9.53 7.70 5.02
CA TYR A 181 9.16 9.06 4.67
C TYR A 181 8.43 9.72 5.81
N ASN A 182 8.89 10.93 6.19
CA ASN A 182 8.25 11.74 7.21
C ASN A 182 7.15 12.61 6.59
N LEU A 183 5.92 12.42 7.06
CA LEU A 183 4.71 13.17 6.69
C LEU A 183 4.19 14.06 7.83
N LYS A 184 5.05 14.40 8.81
CA LYS A 184 4.72 15.35 9.90
C LYS A 184 4.27 16.68 9.34
N HIS A 185 4.83 17.09 8.20
CA HIS A 185 4.37 18.24 7.43
C HIS A 185 3.89 17.76 6.06
N ARG A 186 2.87 18.44 5.54
CA ARG A 186 2.32 18.14 4.23
C ARG A 186 3.41 18.19 3.16
N ASN A 187 3.51 17.11 2.40
CA ASN A 187 4.45 17.00 1.29
C ASN A 187 3.72 16.54 0.02
N HIS A 188 3.20 17.50 -0.74
CA HIS A 188 2.43 17.21 -1.97
C HIS A 188 3.19 16.34 -2.96
N LYS A 189 4.50 16.57 -3.12
CA LYS A 189 5.30 15.81 -4.08
C LYS A 189 5.35 14.34 -3.69
N LEU A 190 5.57 14.06 -2.40
CA LEU A 190 5.56 12.70 -1.87
C LEU A 190 4.16 12.08 -1.96
N LEU A 191 3.11 12.81 -1.60
CA LEU A 191 1.73 12.32 -1.68
C LEU A 191 1.35 11.94 -3.12
N ILE A 192 1.70 12.77 -4.10
CA ILE A 192 1.51 12.46 -5.53
C ILE A 192 2.28 11.20 -5.92
N GLN A 193 3.52 11.04 -5.45
CA GLN A 193 4.33 9.86 -5.74
C GLN A 193 3.73 8.59 -5.13
N LEU A 194 3.27 8.66 -3.88
CA LEU A 194 2.56 7.56 -3.21
C LEU A 194 1.27 7.22 -3.97
N SER A 195 0.50 8.21 -4.44
CA SER A 195 -0.68 7.98 -5.29
C SER A 195 -0.31 7.29 -6.60
N LYS A 196 0.81 7.64 -7.24
CA LYS A 196 1.25 6.95 -8.46
C LYS A 196 1.57 5.47 -8.21
N TRP A 197 2.17 5.14 -7.08
CA TRP A 197 2.39 3.76 -6.68
C TRP A 197 1.09 3.05 -6.27
N TRP A 198 0.18 3.74 -5.59
CA TRP A 198 -1.12 3.21 -5.20
C TRP A 198 -2.05 2.94 -6.40
N LEU A 199 -1.99 3.78 -7.42
CA LEU A 199 -2.77 3.65 -8.66
C LEU A 199 -2.04 2.86 -9.76
N SER A 200 -0.90 2.23 -9.42
CA SER A 200 -0.07 1.48 -10.35
C SER A 200 -0.80 0.30 -11.01
N HIS A 201 -0.35 -0.05 -12.21
CA HIS A 201 -0.76 -1.26 -12.91
C HIS A 201 0.14 -2.44 -12.52
N ALA A 202 -0.26 -3.65 -12.88
CA ALA A 202 0.69 -4.75 -12.95
C ALA A 202 1.80 -4.41 -13.95
N SER A 203 3.04 -4.75 -13.61
CA SER A 203 4.16 -4.71 -14.55
C SER A 203 4.06 -5.82 -15.59
N ASP A 204 4.98 -5.81 -16.55
CA ASP A 204 5.11 -6.87 -17.56
C ASP A 204 5.78 -8.16 -17.00
N LYS A 205 6.16 -8.19 -15.71
CA LYS A 205 6.71 -9.40 -15.09
C LYS A 205 5.62 -10.46 -14.94
N SER A 206 5.91 -11.66 -15.44
CA SER A 206 5.02 -12.82 -15.28
C SER A 206 4.88 -13.19 -13.81
N THR A 207 3.67 -13.60 -13.45
CA THR A 207 3.33 -14.20 -12.16
C THR A 207 2.88 -15.65 -12.31
N GLN A 208 2.96 -16.21 -13.53
CA GLN A 208 2.53 -17.56 -13.89
C GLN A 208 3.72 -18.52 -14.01
N GLU A 209 3.46 -19.83 -13.93
CA GLU A 209 4.43 -20.86 -14.34
C GLU A 209 4.60 -20.84 -15.86
N TYR A 210 5.83 -21.08 -16.32
CA TYR A 210 6.17 -21.26 -17.73
C TYR A 210 6.06 -22.73 -18.12
#